data_AF-A0A1Q2LG26-F1
#
_entry.id   AF-A0A1Q2LG26-F1
#
_cell.length_a   1.000
_cell.length_b   1.000
_cell.length_c   1.000
_cell.angle_alpha   90.00
_cell.angle_beta   90.00
_cell.angle_gamma   90.00
#
_symmetry.space_group_name_H-M   'P 1'
#
loop_
_entity.id
_entity.type
_entity.pdbx_description
1 polymer ?
#
loop_
_entity_poly.entity_id
_entity_poly.type
_entity_poly.pdbx_seq_one_letter_code
_entity_poly.pdbx_strand_id
1 'polypeptide(L)'
;MKAKEGVLYAMIQDDEVVQIFDSTQLREWDENAIFAVEIPQGKEILIGQRYDKKTQSFVEKSLDELKEDLKAQISFYFEREVSYMQAGVTQGEIATYESQKREAQEYLADNNTPTPLLSEIAKKRGMSVANLAAKIIAKNEAYVSNLGKLLGYKQSLCKQVELAESKEALKGIIYKSPLT
;
A
#
# COMPACT_ATOMS: atom_id res chain seq x y z
N MET A 1 -9.45 -2.25 40.13
CA MET A 1 -10.42 -1.31 39.52
C MET A 1 -11.66 -2.00 38.94
N LYS A 2 -12.77 -1.27 38.77
CA LYS A 2 -13.96 -1.67 37.98
C LYS A 2 -14.13 -0.75 36.78
N ALA A 3 -14.47 -1.31 35.61
CA ALA A 3 -14.73 -0.55 34.40
C ALA A 3 -16.00 0.30 34.54
N LYS A 4 -15.94 1.54 34.05
CA LYS A 4 -17.12 2.40 33.89
C LYS A 4 -17.86 2.04 32.60
N GLU A 5 -19.19 2.08 32.64
CA GLU A 5 -20.02 1.85 31.46
C GLU A 5 -19.78 2.96 30.42
N GLY A 6 -19.63 2.56 29.15
CA GLY A 6 -19.38 3.49 28.04
C GLY A 6 -17.97 4.10 28.00
N VAL A 7 -17.04 3.66 28.84
CA VAL A 7 -15.65 4.14 28.87
C VAL A 7 -14.71 3.10 28.27
N LEU A 8 -13.80 3.57 27.42
CA LEU A 8 -12.70 2.76 26.89
C LEU A 8 -11.46 2.93 27.74
N TYR A 9 -10.72 1.83 27.90
CA TYR A 9 -9.46 1.75 28.62
C TYR A 9 -8.36 1.23 27.69
N ALA A 10 -7.16 1.76 27.84
CA ALA A 10 -5.96 1.23 27.22
C ALA A 10 -5.14 0.46 28.26
N MET A 11 -4.91 -0.82 28.02
CA MET A 11 -3.93 -1.61 28.75
C MET A 11 -2.54 -1.26 28.26
N ILE A 12 -1.65 -0.89 29.19
CA ILE A 12 -0.29 -0.46 28.89
C ILE A 12 0.70 -1.49 29.41
N GLN A 13 1.56 -1.99 28.52
CA GLN A 13 2.67 -2.86 28.85
C GLN A 13 3.91 -2.35 28.12
N ASP A 14 5.05 -2.32 28.82
CA ASP A 14 6.32 -1.80 28.27
C ASP A 14 6.20 -0.40 27.63
N ASP A 15 5.37 0.45 28.25
CA ASP A 15 5.05 1.83 27.82
C ASP A 15 4.30 1.93 26.49
N GLU A 16 3.68 0.84 26.02
CA GLU A 16 2.85 0.81 24.81
C GLU A 16 1.45 0.27 25.10
N VAL A 17 0.47 0.76 24.32
CA VAL A 17 -0.90 0.25 24.33
C VAL A 17 -0.91 -1.15 23.72
N VAL A 18 -1.13 -2.19 24.50
CA VAL A 18 -1.20 -3.58 24.00
C VAL A 18 -2.62 -4.05 23.73
N GLN A 19 -3.60 -3.43 24.40
CA GLN A 19 -5.01 -3.76 24.25
C GLN A 19 -5.88 -2.54 24.57
N ILE A 20 -6.98 -2.40 23.83
CA ILE A 20 -8.06 -1.46 24.14
C ILE A 20 -9.28 -2.30 24.53
N PHE A 21 -9.93 -1.93 25.64
CA PHE A 21 -11.08 -2.66 26.15
C PHE A 21 -12.14 -1.76 26.78
N ASP A 22 -13.37 -2.25 26.85
CA ASP A 22 -14.45 -1.64 27.62
C ASP A 22 -14.99 -2.58 28.73
N SER A 23 -16.03 -2.12 29.43
CA SER A 23 -16.71 -2.90 30.47
C SER A 23 -17.37 -4.21 29.98
N THR A 24 -17.60 -4.38 28.68
CA THR A 24 -18.15 -5.62 28.12
C THR A 24 -17.07 -6.69 27.98
N GLN A 25 -15.82 -6.27 27.75
CA GLN A 25 -14.66 -7.14 27.56
C GLN A 25 -13.93 -7.43 28.88
N LEU A 26 -13.80 -6.44 29.77
CA LEU A 26 -13.18 -6.60 31.09
C LEU A 26 -13.87 -5.72 32.14
N ARG A 27 -14.70 -6.35 32.98
CA ARG A 27 -15.52 -5.66 33.99
C ARG A 27 -14.73 -5.17 35.20
N GLU A 28 -13.72 -5.93 35.61
CA GLU A 28 -12.88 -5.63 36.76
C GLU A 28 -11.47 -6.20 36.54
N TRP A 29 -10.47 -5.54 37.12
CA TRP A 29 -9.07 -5.97 37.07
C TRP A 29 -8.32 -5.61 38.35
N ASP A 30 -7.26 -6.35 38.64
CA ASP A 30 -6.27 -6.00 39.67
C ASP A 30 -5.28 -4.98 39.10
N GLU A 31 -5.19 -3.82 39.72
CA GLU A 31 -4.30 -2.72 39.29
C GLU A 31 -2.82 -3.03 39.54
N ASN A 32 -2.51 -4.04 40.37
CA ASN A 32 -1.14 -4.53 40.55
C ASN A 32 -0.72 -5.48 39.42
N ALA A 33 -1.67 -6.11 38.73
CA ALA A 33 -1.43 -7.02 37.63
C ALA A 33 -1.58 -6.35 36.27
N ILE A 34 -2.51 -5.40 36.15
CA ILE A 34 -2.86 -4.73 34.90
C ILE A 34 -2.80 -3.21 35.11
N PHE A 35 -1.85 -2.58 34.41
CA PHE A 35 -1.84 -1.13 34.30
C PHE A 35 -2.73 -0.71 33.11
N ALA A 36 -3.90 -0.16 33.42
CA ALA A 36 -4.85 0.33 32.42
C ALA A 36 -5.25 1.78 32.71
N VAL A 37 -5.39 2.58 31.66
CA VAL A 37 -5.72 4.01 31.75
C VAL A 37 -6.96 4.32 30.95
N GLU A 38 -7.80 5.24 31.45
CA GLU A 38 -8.99 5.70 30.72
C GLU A 38 -8.58 6.45 29.45
N ILE A 39 -9.19 6.10 28.32
CA ILE A 39 -9.02 6.83 27.07
C ILE A 39 -9.91 8.07 27.14
N PRO A 40 -9.36 9.29 26.99
CA PRO A 40 -10.16 10.51 27.01
C PRO A 40 -11.23 10.50 25.91
N GLN A 41 -12.41 11.02 26.23
CA GLN A 41 -13.51 11.08 25.28
C GLN A 41 -13.11 11.83 24.00
N GLY A 42 -13.42 11.25 22.84
CA GLY A 42 -13.08 11.82 21.54
C GLY A 42 -11.61 11.69 21.13
N LYS A 43 -10.76 11.05 21.93
CA LYS A 43 -9.40 10.65 21.52
C LYS A 43 -9.44 9.26 20.92
N GLU A 44 -8.89 9.14 19.73
CA GLU A 44 -8.59 7.85 19.11
C GLU A 44 -7.19 7.43 19.54
N ILE A 45 -7.10 6.27 20.20
CA ILE A 45 -5.85 5.65 20.64
C ILE A 45 -5.68 4.35 19.87
N LEU A 46 -4.46 4.06 19.46
CA LEU A 46 -4.14 2.87 18.68
C LEU A 46 -3.34 1.88 19.51
N ILE A 47 -3.51 0.59 19.23
CA ILE A 47 -2.59 -0.44 19.71
C ILE A 47 -1.19 -0.12 19.17
N GLY A 48 -0.18 -0.27 20.03
CA GLY A 48 1.21 0.12 19.79
C GLY A 48 1.50 1.61 20.08
N GLN A 49 0.48 2.43 20.39
CA GLN A 49 0.75 3.82 20.76
C GLN A 49 1.48 3.88 22.09
N ARG A 50 2.52 4.72 22.16
CA ARG A 50 3.29 4.91 23.40
C ARG A 50 2.49 5.69 24.44
N TYR A 51 2.70 5.35 25.70
CA TYR A 51 2.15 6.04 26.86
C TYR A 51 3.27 6.45 27.80
N ASP A 52 3.38 7.74 28.09
CA ASP A 52 4.36 8.25 29.06
C ASP A 52 3.76 8.20 30.46
N LYS A 53 4.27 7.28 31.29
CA LYS A 53 3.85 7.10 32.69
C LYS A 53 4.18 8.29 33.59
N LYS A 54 5.20 9.09 33.26
CA LYS A 54 5.61 10.25 34.07
C LYS A 54 4.64 11.40 33.86
N THR A 55 4.26 11.67 32.63
CA THR A 55 3.30 12.74 32.28
C THR A 55 1.85 12.27 32.28
N GLN A 56 1.63 10.95 32.42
CA GLN A 56 0.32 10.29 32.39
C GLN A 56 -0.46 10.60 31.11
N SER A 57 0.20 10.52 29.97
CA SER A 57 -0.37 10.90 28.68
C SER A 57 0.04 9.97 27.55
N PHE A 58 -0.87 9.74 26.62
CA PHE A 58 -0.54 9.11 25.34
C PHE A 58 0.40 10.00 24.55
N VAL A 59 1.50 9.44 24.09
CA VAL A 59 2.49 10.13 23.27
C VAL A 59 1.90 10.30 21.88
N GLU A 60 1.82 11.54 21.40
CA GLU A 60 1.47 11.81 20.01
C GLU A 60 2.65 11.47 19.11
N LYS A 61 2.35 10.91 17.93
CA LYS A 61 3.37 10.75 16.90
C LYS A 61 3.99 12.10 16.55
N SER A 62 5.31 12.10 16.44
CA SER A 62 6.09 13.20 15.89
C SER A 62 5.75 13.44 14.42
N LEU A 63 6.12 14.61 13.89
CA LEU A 63 5.93 14.88 12.47
C LEU A 63 6.67 13.87 11.59
N ASP A 64 7.88 13.46 11.99
CA ASP A 64 8.69 12.51 11.24
C ASP A 64 8.08 11.10 11.20
N GLU A 65 7.55 10.61 12.33
CA GLU A 65 6.81 9.33 12.35
C GLU A 65 5.58 9.38 11.45
N LEU A 66 4.82 10.50 11.46
CA LEU A 66 3.66 10.66 10.58
C LEU A 66 4.06 10.73 9.10
N LYS A 67 5.22 11.33 8.78
CA LYS A 67 5.75 11.33 7.40
C LYS A 67 6.08 9.92 6.93
N GLU A 68 6.71 9.10 7.77
CA GLU A 68 7.01 7.71 7.43
C GLU A 68 5.74 6.88 7.24
N ASP A 69 4.74 7.03 8.11
CA ASP A 69 3.44 6.38 7.95
C ASP A 69 2.78 6.74 6.61
N LEU A 70 2.80 8.03 6.24
CA LEU A 70 2.17 8.48 5.00
C LEU A 70 2.94 7.99 3.76
N LYS A 71 4.28 7.94 3.79
CA LYS A 71 5.09 7.33 2.71
C LYS A 71 4.80 5.84 2.55
N ALA A 72 4.63 5.13 3.66
CA ALA A 72 4.24 3.72 3.65
C ALA A 72 2.85 3.54 3.05
N GLN A 73 1.88 4.38 3.42
CA GLN A 73 0.54 4.37 2.85
C GLN A 73 0.53 4.69 1.35
N ILE A 74 1.27 5.71 0.90
CA ILE A 74 1.44 6.04 -0.53
C ILE A 74 2.03 4.84 -1.28
N SER A 75 3.05 4.18 -0.70
CA SER A 75 3.66 2.99 -1.29
C SER A 75 2.67 1.83 -1.39
N PHE A 76 1.89 1.58 -0.35
CA PHE A 76 0.84 0.57 -0.35
C PHE A 76 -0.18 0.80 -1.47
N TYR A 77 -0.66 2.04 -1.63
CA TYR A 77 -1.62 2.35 -2.70
C TYR A 77 -1.00 2.19 -4.08
N PHE A 78 0.25 2.63 -4.29
CA PHE A 78 0.99 2.40 -5.53
C PHE A 78 1.08 0.90 -5.88
N GLU A 79 1.52 0.04 -4.95
CA GLU A 79 1.63 -1.40 -5.21
C GLU A 79 0.26 -2.03 -5.51
N ARG A 80 -0.80 -1.56 -4.85
CA ARG A 80 -2.17 -1.99 -5.13
C ARG A 80 -2.61 -1.64 -6.54
N GLU A 81 -2.30 -0.42 -7.02
CA GLU A 81 -2.62 -0.02 -8.40
C GLU A 81 -1.83 -0.83 -9.43
N VAL A 82 -0.53 -1.08 -9.17
CA VAL A 82 0.29 -1.95 -10.01
C VAL A 82 -0.29 -3.36 -10.08
N SER A 83 -0.73 -3.91 -8.95
CA SER A 83 -1.40 -5.21 -8.89
C SER A 83 -2.70 -5.23 -9.71
N TYR A 84 -3.52 -4.17 -9.65
CA TYR A 84 -4.74 -4.09 -10.46
C TYR A 84 -4.47 -4.04 -11.97
N MET A 85 -3.39 -3.40 -12.41
CA MET A 85 -3.00 -3.44 -13.84
C MET A 85 -2.67 -4.86 -14.33
N GLN A 86 -2.36 -5.78 -13.42
CA GLN A 86 -2.01 -7.18 -13.71
C GLN A 86 -3.08 -8.17 -13.20
N ALA A 87 -4.28 -7.68 -12.85
CA ALA A 87 -5.34 -8.53 -12.32
C ALA A 87 -5.70 -9.67 -13.28
N GLY A 88 -5.74 -10.89 -12.76
CA GLY A 88 -6.06 -12.11 -13.54
C GLY A 88 -4.89 -12.67 -14.36
N VAL A 89 -3.71 -12.07 -14.30
CA VAL A 89 -2.49 -12.59 -14.95
C VAL A 89 -1.75 -13.54 -13.99
N THR A 90 -1.27 -14.66 -14.51
CA THR A 90 -0.47 -15.61 -13.72
C THR A 90 1.01 -15.24 -13.69
N GLN A 91 1.74 -15.69 -12.66
CA GLN A 91 3.20 -15.50 -12.59
C GLN A 91 3.94 -16.10 -13.78
N GLY A 92 3.46 -17.25 -14.28
CA GLY A 92 4.01 -17.88 -15.49
C GLY A 92 3.86 -16.99 -16.73
N GLU A 93 2.73 -16.29 -16.87
CA GLU A 93 2.52 -15.35 -17.98
C GLU A 93 3.44 -14.13 -17.85
N ILE A 94 3.55 -13.53 -16.66
CA ILE A 94 4.46 -12.40 -16.38
C ILE A 94 5.91 -12.76 -16.73
N ALA A 95 6.37 -13.96 -16.36
CA ALA A 95 7.73 -14.43 -16.62
C ALA A 95 8.08 -14.50 -18.12
N THR A 96 7.07 -14.51 -19.01
CA THR A 96 7.28 -14.55 -20.47
C THR A 96 7.20 -13.19 -21.14
N TYR A 97 6.83 -12.11 -20.44
CA TYR A 97 6.56 -10.81 -21.06
C TYR A 97 7.75 -10.24 -21.82
N GLU A 98 8.96 -10.31 -21.27
CA GLU A 98 10.16 -9.82 -21.96
C GLU A 98 10.49 -10.63 -23.21
N SER A 99 10.34 -11.97 -23.15
CA SER A 99 10.51 -12.82 -24.33
C SER A 99 9.46 -12.54 -25.40
N GLN A 100 8.19 -12.38 -25.01
CA GLN A 100 7.09 -12.03 -25.92
C GLN A 100 7.31 -10.66 -26.57
N LYS A 101 7.74 -9.66 -25.78
CA LYS A 101 8.05 -8.31 -26.27
C LYS A 101 9.22 -8.34 -27.26
N ARG A 102 10.31 -9.04 -26.93
CA ARG A 102 11.49 -9.15 -27.80
C ARG A 102 11.11 -9.79 -29.15
N GLU A 103 10.46 -10.96 -29.12
CA GLU A 103 10.02 -11.64 -30.36
C GLU A 103 9.07 -10.75 -31.17
N ALA A 104 8.15 -10.02 -30.51
CA ALA A 104 7.26 -9.08 -31.19
C ALA A 104 8.04 -7.93 -31.87
N GLN A 105 9.00 -7.32 -31.18
CA GLN A 105 9.81 -6.22 -31.73
C GLN A 105 10.65 -6.69 -32.92
N GLU A 106 11.33 -7.83 -32.78
CA GLU A 106 12.17 -8.39 -33.84
C GLU A 106 11.34 -8.80 -35.06
N TYR A 107 10.18 -9.45 -34.86
CA TYR A 107 9.27 -9.81 -35.95
C TYR A 107 8.69 -8.59 -36.69
N LEU A 108 8.37 -7.52 -35.96
CA LEU A 108 7.87 -6.28 -36.58
C LEU A 108 8.96 -5.53 -37.36
N ALA A 109 10.23 -5.73 -37.01
CA ALA A 109 11.37 -5.20 -37.75
C ALA A 109 11.73 -6.06 -38.98
N ASP A 110 11.68 -7.39 -38.84
CA ASP A 110 11.86 -8.37 -39.91
C ASP A 110 10.93 -9.57 -39.70
N ASN A 111 9.94 -9.72 -40.58
CA ASN A 111 8.92 -10.75 -40.50
C ASN A 111 9.44 -12.19 -40.77
N ASN A 112 10.70 -12.34 -41.15
CA ASN A 112 11.38 -13.64 -41.26
C ASN A 112 12.03 -14.08 -39.94
N THR A 113 12.05 -13.21 -38.93
CA THR A 113 12.66 -13.53 -37.63
C THR A 113 11.92 -14.70 -36.94
N PRO A 114 12.64 -15.72 -36.46
CA PRO A 114 12.04 -16.81 -35.69
C PRO A 114 11.36 -16.31 -34.42
N THR A 115 10.12 -16.74 -34.22
CA THR A 115 9.29 -16.36 -33.05
C THR A 115 8.70 -17.60 -32.39
N PRO A 116 9.51 -18.51 -31.81
CA PRO A 116 9.02 -19.80 -31.31
C PRO A 116 7.90 -19.66 -30.27
N LEU A 117 7.98 -18.67 -29.37
CA LEU A 117 6.94 -18.45 -28.36
C LEU A 117 5.67 -17.86 -28.97
N LEU A 118 5.80 -16.77 -29.73
CA LEU A 118 4.65 -16.10 -30.38
C LEU A 118 3.99 -17.02 -31.40
N SER A 119 4.75 -17.84 -32.12
CA SER A 119 4.23 -18.80 -33.10
C SER A 119 3.31 -19.83 -32.44
N GLU A 120 3.73 -20.43 -31.33
CA GLU A 120 2.89 -21.40 -30.60
C GLU A 120 1.64 -20.73 -30.00
N ILE A 121 1.78 -19.54 -29.41
CA ILE A 121 0.64 -18.79 -28.86
C ILE A 121 -0.34 -18.40 -29.97
N ALA A 122 0.15 -17.85 -31.08
CA ALA A 122 -0.66 -17.40 -32.21
C ALA A 122 -1.41 -18.56 -32.86
N LYS A 123 -0.73 -19.70 -33.07
CA LYS A 123 -1.33 -20.95 -33.57
C LYS A 123 -2.46 -21.43 -32.68
N LYS A 124 -2.26 -21.49 -31.36
CA LYS A 124 -3.32 -21.92 -30.41
C LYS A 124 -4.48 -20.94 -30.31
N ARG A 125 -4.22 -19.64 -30.49
CA ARG A 125 -5.23 -18.58 -30.48
C ARG A 125 -5.92 -18.37 -31.85
N GLY A 126 -5.52 -19.10 -32.89
CA GLY A 126 -6.10 -18.96 -34.23
C GLY A 126 -5.87 -17.59 -34.86
N MET A 127 -4.70 -16.98 -34.63
CA MET A 127 -4.36 -15.66 -35.17
C MET A 127 -2.96 -15.64 -35.80
N SER A 128 -2.65 -14.60 -36.58
CA SER A 128 -1.30 -14.42 -37.14
C SER A 128 -0.31 -13.93 -36.09
N VAL A 129 0.97 -14.26 -36.28
CA VAL A 129 2.08 -13.74 -35.47
C VAL A 129 2.12 -12.22 -35.54
N ALA A 130 1.91 -11.62 -36.72
CA ALA A 130 1.82 -10.17 -36.89
C ALA A 130 0.75 -9.52 -36.00
N ASN A 131 -0.46 -10.09 -35.98
CA ASN A 131 -1.56 -9.56 -35.15
C ASN A 131 -1.26 -9.74 -33.65
N LEU A 132 -0.60 -10.84 -33.26
CA LEU A 132 -0.20 -11.07 -31.87
C LEU A 132 0.91 -10.10 -31.44
N ALA A 133 1.95 -9.93 -32.26
CA ALA A 133 3.06 -9.02 -32.03
C ALA A 133 2.56 -7.58 -31.82
N ALA A 134 1.72 -7.07 -32.71
CA ALA A 134 1.13 -5.72 -32.57
C ALA A 134 0.34 -5.56 -31.26
N LYS A 135 -0.43 -6.58 -30.85
CA LYS A 135 -1.16 -6.56 -29.57
C LYS A 135 -0.21 -6.58 -28.36
N ILE A 136 0.87 -7.33 -28.42
CA ILE A 136 1.88 -7.39 -27.36
C ILE A 136 2.53 -6.02 -27.18
N ILE A 137 2.96 -5.37 -28.26
CA ILE A 137 3.56 -4.03 -28.21
C ILE A 137 2.57 -3.01 -27.63
N ALA A 138 1.35 -2.96 -28.18
CA ALA A 138 0.33 -2.02 -27.69
C ALA A 138 0.01 -2.21 -26.19
N LYS A 139 -0.08 -3.47 -25.72
CA LYS A 139 -0.28 -3.77 -24.30
C LYS A 139 0.93 -3.36 -23.45
N ASN A 140 2.15 -3.62 -23.92
CA ASN A 140 3.37 -3.25 -23.22
C ASN A 140 3.48 -1.72 -23.08
N GLU A 141 3.23 -0.97 -24.15
CA GLU A 141 3.24 0.49 -24.14
C GLU A 141 2.20 1.07 -23.19
N ALA A 142 0.96 0.55 -23.21
CA ALA A 142 -0.09 0.97 -22.28
C ALA A 142 0.30 0.70 -20.81
N TYR A 143 0.85 -0.48 -20.53
CA TYR A 143 1.33 -0.84 -19.19
C TYR A 143 2.46 0.09 -18.73
N VAL A 144 3.50 0.27 -19.56
CA VAL A 144 4.65 1.14 -19.25
C VAL A 144 4.22 2.59 -19.05
N SER A 145 3.30 3.10 -19.88
CA SER A 145 2.76 4.45 -19.73
C SER A 145 2.05 4.63 -18.40
N ASN A 146 1.16 3.70 -18.03
CA ASN A 146 0.44 3.76 -16.76
C ASN A 146 1.37 3.58 -15.55
N LEU A 147 2.32 2.65 -15.62
CA LEU A 147 3.35 2.48 -14.58
C LEU A 147 4.17 3.76 -14.40
N GLY A 148 4.55 4.43 -15.49
CA GLY A 148 5.26 5.71 -15.45
C GLY A 148 4.46 6.81 -14.74
N LYS A 149 3.14 6.92 -15.02
CA LYS A 149 2.24 7.85 -14.30
C LYS A 149 2.20 7.56 -12.81
N LEU A 150 2.00 6.28 -12.44
CA LEU A 150 1.94 5.85 -11.04
C LEU A 150 3.25 6.12 -10.30
N LEU A 151 4.39 5.79 -10.90
CA LEU A 151 5.70 5.97 -10.30
C LEU A 151 6.03 7.45 -10.10
N GLY A 152 5.80 8.27 -11.12
CA GLY A 152 5.99 9.73 -11.03
C GLY A 152 5.09 10.36 -9.97
N TYR A 153 3.83 9.92 -9.89
CA TYR A 153 2.88 10.41 -8.89
C TYR A 153 3.29 10.01 -7.46
N LYS A 154 3.70 8.74 -7.24
CA LYS A 154 4.29 8.28 -5.97
C LYS A 154 5.47 9.15 -5.55
N GLN A 155 6.43 9.38 -6.45
CA GLN A 155 7.60 10.21 -6.17
C GLN A 155 7.23 11.65 -5.82
N SER A 156 6.28 12.24 -6.56
CA SER A 156 5.77 13.59 -6.30
C SER A 156 5.13 13.71 -4.92
N LEU A 157 4.27 12.76 -4.55
CA LEU A 157 3.63 12.75 -3.23
C LEU A 157 4.67 12.54 -2.12
N CYS A 158 5.57 11.56 -2.25
CA CYS A 158 6.64 11.37 -1.26
C CYS A 158 7.48 12.65 -1.10
N LYS A 159 7.78 13.38 -2.18
CA LYS A 159 8.49 14.66 -2.09
C LYS A 159 7.69 15.73 -1.34
N GLN A 160 6.38 15.80 -1.53
CA GLN A 160 5.51 16.69 -0.75
C GLN A 160 5.53 16.32 0.74
N VAL A 161 5.51 15.02 1.06
CA VAL A 161 5.61 14.53 2.44
C VAL A 161 6.91 14.96 3.10
N GLU A 162 8.04 14.82 2.40
CA GLU A 162 9.34 15.27 2.95
C GLU A 162 9.35 16.76 3.26
N LEU A 163 8.77 17.58 2.39
CA LEU A 163 8.73 19.03 2.50
C LEU A 163 7.67 19.55 3.48
N ALA A 164 6.77 18.71 4.00
CA ALA A 164 5.76 19.15 4.95
C ALA A 164 6.40 19.57 6.27
N GLU A 165 6.10 20.78 6.75
CA GLU A 165 6.65 21.33 8.00
C GLU A 165 5.65 21.27 9.17
N SER A 166 4.44 20.78 8.95
CA SER A 166 3.39 20.68 9.97
C SER A 166 2.49 19.45 9.79
N LYS A 167 1.81 19.05 10.87
CA LYS A 167 0.82 17.97 10.85
C LYS A 167 -0.36 18.33 9.94
N GLU A 168 -0.73 19.61 9.87
CA GLU A 168 -1.80 20.14 9.02
C GLU A 168 -1.44 20.05 7.54
N ALA A 169 -0.21 20.43 7.16
CA ALA A 169 0.27 20.30 5.79
C ALA A 169 0.31 18.83 5.35
N LEU A 170 0.75 17.94 6.24
CA LEU A 170 0.80 16.51 5.99
C LEU A 170 -0.59 15.91 5.75
N LYS A 171 -1.59 16.29 6.54
CA LYS A 171 -3.00 15.86 6.36
C LYS A 171 -3.59 16.29 5.01
N GLY A 172 -3.08 17.35 4.40
CA GLY A 172 -3.50 17.82 3.08
C GLY A 172 -3.00 16.94 1.93
N ILE A 173 -2.00 16.09 2.16
CA ILE A 173 -1.43 15.21 1.15
C ILE A 173 -2.25 13.92 1.09
N ILE A 174 -3.09 13.81 0.07
CA ILE A 174 -4.00 12.69 -0.10
C ILE A 174 -3.64 11.94 -1.39
N TYR A 175 -3.46 10.63 -1.29
CA TYR A 175 -3.31 9.78 -2.46
C TYR A 175 -4.64 9.69 -3.22
N LYS A 176 -4.64 10.08 -4.49
CA LYS A 176 -5.74 9.83 -5.43
C LYS A 176 -5.16 9.22 -6.70
N SER A 177 -5.73 8.11 -7.16
CA SER A 177 -5.22 7.41 -8.34
C SER A 177 -5.10 8.37 -9.52
N PRO A 178 -3.94 8.44 -10.20
CA PRO A 178 -3.78 9.21 -11.42
C PRO A 178 -4.30 8.46 -12.67
N LEU A 179 -4.90 7.28 -12.49
CA LEU A 179 -5.46 6.45 -13.56
C LEU A 179 -6.99 6.49 -13.64
N THR A 180 -7.66 7.14 -12.69
CA THR A 180 -9.13 7.26 -12.58
C THR A 180 -9.60 8.71 -12.53
#